data_AF-A0A7W7CG59-F1
#
_entry.id   AF-A0A7W7CG59-F1
#
_cell.length_a   1.000
_cell.length_b   1.000
_cell.length_c   1.000
_cell.angle_alpha   90.00
_cell.angle_beta   90.00
_cell.angle_gamma   90.00
#
_symmetry.space_group_name_H-M   'P 1'
#
loop_
_entity.id
_entity.type
_entity.pdbx_description
1 polymer ?
#
loop_
_entity_poly.entity_id
_entity_poly.type
_entity_poly.pdbx_seq_one_letter_code
_entity_poly.pdbx_strand_id
1 'polypeptide(L)'
;MPGVIGAFLWAQPYALPVFGGLAVVFAVLGWLLGRAGRARWWAVFLLGVSGALVVATSLTPARAGTGSFGMCRVAVPSVDATLSTAGVLGLALFVPIGLAAVLVFRRFWITLALGVTGVAALGLTHALVPALGRACDSDLLLANLLGVLVGAVLGGVATGFRRDTEVRFRRTPWVVAAAGLVAVATLTAVLVRPAVDEPLPEQASASREQEDLLRETARRFLGPDGGHQLREVRRADGQTLLIAALTTGTANRGIVHLDWPSGEVTAAEFTPPLTPAAALVDATAAKDIAIRRAQSYFPWVLGAELRVTPVAGGDFSASWRQRKDGVLLPLRADLLLDRNGGLVQFSTARTPTPDLCPVTVDQPRAEAAATAARPGRQVARGELVARRVGERWTPLWALGLVPAGAGPEQVFVDACGGQVVPESELR
;
A
#
# COMPACT_ATOMS: atom_id res chain seq x y z
N MET A 1 -20.58 -17.20 1.35
CA MET A 1 -19.29 -16.75 0.78
C MET A 1 -19.58 -15.95 -0.47
N PRO A 2 -19.64 -14.61 -0.43
CA PRO A 2 -19.46 -13.84 -1.66
C PRO A 2 -18.09 -14.26 -2.20
N GLY A 3 -18.07 -14.99 -3.33
CA GLY A 3 -16.87 -15.62 -3.85
C GLY A 3 -15.76 -14.59 -4.04
N VAL A 4 -14.50 -15.03 -3.99
CA VAL A 4 -13.29 -14.21 -4.20
C VAL A 4 -13.42 -13.26 -5.41
N ILE A 5 -14.18 -13.69 -6.44
CA ILE A 5 -14.55 -12.87 -7.61
C ILE A 5 -15.37 -11.63 -7.22
N GLY A 6 -16.38 -11.77 -6.36
CA GLY A 6 -17.17 -10.65 -5.85
C GLY A 6 -16.30 -9.65 -5.09
N ALA A 7 -15.42 -10.12 -4.20
CA ALA A 7 -14.51 -9.23 -3.48
C ALA A 7 -13.56 -8.47 -4.43
N PHE A 8 -13.05 -9.15 -5.47
CA PHE A 8 -12.22 -8.52 -6.49
C PHE A 8 -12.98 -7.46 -7.31
N LEU A 9 -14.19 -7.78 -7.76
CA LEU A 9 -15.05 -6.85 -8.51
C LEU A 9 -15.45 -5.64 -7.67
N TRP A 10 -15.69 -5.83 -6.38
CA TRP A 10 -15.90 -4.74 -5.42
C TRP A 10 -14.63 -3.93 -5.17
N ALA A 11 -13.45 -4.53 -5.19
CA ALA A 11 -12.19 -3.80 -4.99
C ALA A 11 -11.82 -2.89 -6.18
N GLN A 12 -12.29 -3.21 -7.38
CA GLN A 12 -11.88 -2.56 -8.65
C GLN A 12 -13.10 -2.26 -9.55
N PRO A 13 -14.02 -1.35 -9.17
CA PRO A 13 -15.28 -1.14 -9.89
C PRO A 13 -15.09 -0.67 -11.34
N TYR A 14 -13.94 -0.06 -11.64
CA TYR A 14 -13.61 0.45 -12.99
C TYR A 14 -12.86 -0.53 -13.88
N ALA A 15 -12.35 -1.66 -13.34
CA ALA A 15 -11.56 -2.60 -14.14
C ALA A 15 -12.39 -3.28 -15.23
N LEU A 16 -13.59 -3.75 -14.91
CA LEU A 16 -14.49 -4.37 -15.89
C LEU A 16 -14.88 -3.46 -17.07
N PRO A 17 -15.38 -2.22 -16.85
CA PRO A 17 -15.76 -1.36 -17.96
C PRO A 17 -14.55 -0.94 -18.80
N VAL A 18 -13.39 -0.67 -18.18
CA VAL A 18 -12.15 -0.35 -18.90
C VAL A 18 -11.70 -1.54 -19.75
N PHE A 19 -11.69 -2.75 -19.18
CA PHE A 19 -11.37 -3.97 -19.90
C PHE A 19 -12.30 -4.20 -21.08
N GLY A 20 -13.63 -4.11 -20.86
CA GLY A 20 -14.63 -4.30 -21.90
C GLY A 20 -14.49 -3.30 -23.05
N GLY A 21 -14.30 -2.02 -22.74
CA GLY A 21 -14.09 -0.97 -23.74
C GLY A 21 -12.82 -1.19 -24.57
N LEU A 22 -11.69 -1.47 -23.92
CA LEU A 22 -10.43 -1.74 -24.62
C LEU A 22 -10.48 -3.03 -25.46
N ALA A 23 -11.08 -4.10 -24.93
CA ALA A 23 -11.22 -5.36 -25.65
C ALA A 23 -12.00 -5.18 -26.97
N VAL A 24 -13.08 -4.39 -26.97
CA VAL A 24 -13.83 -4.06 -28.19
C VAL A 24 -12.97 -3.29 -29.19
N VAL A 25 -12.25 -2.25 -28.75
CA VAL A 25 -11.36 -1.47 -29.61
C VAL A 25 -10.31 -2.37 -30.27
N PHE A 26 -9.66 -3.23 -29.50
CA PHE A 26 -8.66 -4.15 -30.02
C PHE A 26 -9.23 -5.24 -30.92
N ALA A 27 -10.46 -5.71 -30.66
CA ALA A 27 -11.15 -6.64 -31.55
C ALA A 27 -11.41 -6.02 -32.92
N VAL A 28 -11.89 -4.76 -32.95
CA VAL A 28 -12.10 -4.02 -34.20
C VAL A 28 -10.79 -3.81 -34.94
N LEU A 29 -9.72 -3.38 -34.26
CA LEU A 29 -8.40 -3.21 -34.86
C LEU A 29 -7.83 -4.53 -35.40
N GLY A 30 -7.96 -5.62 -34.65
CA GLY A 30 -7.53 -6.95 -35.07
C GLY A 30 -8.29 -7.45 -36.31
N TRP A 31 -9.60 -7.23 -36.35
CA TRP A 31 -10.42 -7.54 -37.53
C TRP A 31 -10.00 -6.71 -38.75
N LEU A 32 -9.80 -5.40 -38.61
CA LEU A 32 -9.36 -4.52 -39.70
C LEU A 32 -7.98 -4.90 -40.24
N LEU A 33 -7.01 -5.16 -39.36
CA LEU A 33 -5.65 -5.57 -39.74
C LEU A 33 -5.62 -6.97 -40.37
N GLY A 34 -6.50 -7.86 -39.90
CA GLY A 34 -6.72 -9.17 -40.51
C GLY A 34 -7.31 -9.07 -41.91
N ARG A 35 -8.34 -8.24 -42.09
CA ARG A 35 -8.96 -7.99 -43.40
C ARG A 35 -7.98 -7.37 -44.40
N ALA A 36 -7.05 -6.54 -43.92
CA ALA A 36 -5.98 -5.97 -44.73
C ALA A 36 -4.85 -6.95 -45.07
N GLY A 37 -4.89 -8.20 -44.59
CA GLY A 37 -3.86 -9.22 -44.83
C GLY A 37 -2.53 -8.93 -44.12
N ARG A 38 -2.49 -7.96 -43.20
CA ARG A 38 -1.25 -7.48 -42.56
C ARG A 38 -0.84 -8.28 -41.32
N ALA A 39 -1.80 -8.94 -40.68
CA ALA A 39 -1.58 -9.78 -39.50
C ALA A 39 -2.68 -10.83 -39.38
N ARG A 40 -2.45 -11.87 -38.58
CA ARG A 40 -3.50 -12.83 -38.22
C ARG A 40 -4.45 -12.14 -37.23
N TRP A 41 -5.72 -11.97 -37.58
CA TRP A 41 -6.72 -11.23 -36.77
C TRP A 41 -6.78 -11.72 -35.32
N TRP A 42 -6.71 -13.04 -35.11
CA TRP A 42 -6.77 -13.66 -33.79
C TRP A 42 -5.53 -13.34 -32.93
N ALA A 43 -4.35 -13.16 -33.54
CA ALA A 43 -3.13 -12.83 -32.82
C ALA A 43 -3.14 -11.35 -32.36
N VAL A 44 -3.68 -10.46 -33.19
CA VAL A 44 -3.90 -9.06 -32.83
C VAL A 44 -4.98 -8.93 -31.75
N PHE A 45 -6.07 -9.70 -31.89
CA PHE A 45 -7.11 -9.78 -30.86
C PHE A 45 -6.55 -10.25 -29.52
N LEU A 46 -5.79 -11.36 -29.51
CA LEU A 46 -5.17 -11.87 -28.29
C LEU A 46 -4.24 -10.83 -27.66
N LEU A 47 -3.36 -10.22 -28.46
CA LEU A 47 -2.44 -9.17 -27.98
C LEU A 47 -3.20 -8.01 -27.34
N GLY A 48 -4.26 -7.56 -28.00
CA GLY A 48 -5.06 -6.44 -27.53
C GLY A 48 -5.90 -6.76 -26.30
N VAL A 49 -6.51 -7.94 -26.22
CA VAL A 49 -7.26 -8.39 -25.04
C VAL A 49 -6.32 -8.56 -23.84
N SER A 50 -5.14 -9.15 -24.04
CA SER A 50 -4.16 -9.29 -22.96
C SER A 50 -3.60 -7.94 -22.52
N GLY A 51 -3.33 -7.02 -23.46
CA GLY A 51 -2.94 -5.64 -23.16
C GLY A 51 -4.03 -4.87 -22.41
N ALA A 52 -5.29 -5.02 -22.82
CA ALA A 52 -6.45 -4.46 -22.13
C ALA A 52 -6.56 -4.97 -20.69
N LEU A 53 -6.30 -6.26 -20.48
CA LEU A 53 -6.32 -6.85 -19.14
C LEU A 53 -5.19 -6.30 -18.26
N VAL A 54 -3.97 -6.12 -18.79
CA VAL A 54 -2.88 -5.45 -18.06
C VAL A 54 -3.26 -4.04 -17.68
N VAL A 55 -3.75 -3.24 -18.63
CA VAL A 55 -4.16 -1.85 -18.37
C VAL A 55 -5.27 -1.81 -17.32
N ALA A 56 -6.31 -2.63 -17.48
CA ALA A 56 -7.45 -2.66 -16.57
C ALA A 56 -7.12 -3.17 -15.17
N THR A 57 -6.06 -3.97 -15.00
CA THR A 57 -5.65 -4.48 -13.67
C THR A 57 -4.57 -3.63 -13.01
N SER A 58 -3.74 -2.96 -13.81
CA SER A 58 -2.57 -2.23 -13.34
C SER A 58 -2.80 -0.72 -13.25
N LEU A 59 -3.66 -0.15 -14.10
CA LEU A 59 -3.87 1.30 -14.20
C LEU A 59 -5.23 1.75 -13.65
N THR A 60 -5.96 0.88 -12.96
CA THR A 60 -7.18 1.25 -12.23
C THR A 60 -6.88 1.45 -10.74
N PRO A 61 -7.42 2.52 -10.11
CA PRO A 61 -7.24 2.78 -8.68
C PRO A 61 -7.65 1.61 -7.79
N ALA A 62 -6.71 1.11 -7.00
CA ALA A 62 -6.96 0.19 -5.91
C ALA A 62 -7.36 0.95 -4.63
N ARG A 63 -8.44 0.50 -3.99
CA ARG A 63 -8.97 1.10 -2.75
C ARG A 63 -8.08 0.93 -1.52
N ALA A 64 -7.06 0.07 -1.56
CA ALA A 64 -6.29 -0.36 -0.39
C ALA A 64 -4.76 -0.24 -0.56
N GLY A 65 -4.29 0.76 -1.30
CA GLY A 65 -2.86 0.92 -1.57
C GLY A 65 -2.11 1.82 -0.60
N THR A 66 -0.88 1.43 -0.24
CA THR A 66 0.11 2.25 0.51
C THR A 66 1.10 2.94 -0.43
N GLY A 67 0.75 3.13 -1.70
CA GLY A 67 1.65 3.68 -2.72
C GLY A 67 2.21 5.04 -2.30
N SER A 68 3.54 5.15 -2.22
CA SER A 68 4.21 6.42 -1.92
C SER A 68 4.80 7.00 -3.20
N PHE A 69 4.61 8.31 -3.39
CA PHE A 69 5.04 9.02 -4.59
C PHE A 69 6.56 8.94 -4.75
N GLY A 70 7.01 8.53 -5.94
CA GLY A 70 8.42 8.51 -6.29
C GLY A 70 9.24 7.47 -5.54
N MET A 71 8.62 6.45 -4.93
CA MET A 71 9.34 5.34 -4.31
C MET A 71 9.16 4.06 -5.12
N CYS A 72 10.26 3.33 -5.33
CA CYS A 72 10.22 1.96 -5.84
C CYS A 72 10.96 1.02 -4.91
N ARG A 73 10.26 -0.01 -4.44
CA ARG A 73 10.80 -1.04 -3.57
C ARG A 73 11.69 -1.96 -4.39
N VAL A 74 12.96 -2.03 -3.99
CA VAL A 74 13.97 -2.91 -4.60
C VAL A 74 14.25 -4.01 -3.60
N ALA A 75 13.58 -5.15 -3.77
CA ALA A 75 13.82 -6.37 -3.03
C ALA A 75 14.99 -7.14 -3.64
N VAL A 76 15.69 -7.92 -2.81
CA VAL A 76 16.64 -8.90 -3.31
C VAL A 76 15.87 -10.00 -4.03
N PRO A 77 16.15 -10.24 -5.33
CA PRO A 77 15.35 -11.16 -6.12
C PRO A 77 15.35 -12.55 -5.50
N SER A 78 14.17 -13.03 -5.12
CA SER A 78 13.96 -14.36 -4.56
C SER A 78 12.99 -15.17 -5.44
N VAL A 79 13.26 -16.47 -5.51
CA VAL A 79 12.37 -17.40 -6.22
C VAL A 79 11.00 -17.41 -5.54
N ASP A 80 10.97 -17.35 -4.21
CA ASP A 80 9.73 -17.35 -3.43
C ASP A 80 8.85 -16.12 -3.72
N ALA A 81 9.45 -14.92 -3.84
CA ALA A 81 8.69 -13.73 -4.21
C ALA A 81 8.12 -13.83 -5.63
N THR A 82 8.87 -14.41 -6.55
CA THR A 82 8.42 -14.65 -7.94
C THR A 82 7.28 -15.68 -8.00
N LEU A 83 7.34 -16.71 -7.14
CA LEU A 83 6.33 -17.77 -7.03
C LEU A 83 5.18 -17.42 -6.08
N SER A 84 5.22 -16.25 -5.46
CA SER A 84 4.09 -15.73 -4.68
C SER A 84 2.84 -15.64 -5.55
N THR A 85 1.65 -15.64 -4.92
CA THR A 85 0.38 -15.51 -5.66
C THR A 85 0.37 -14.27 -6.55
N ALA A 86 0.94 -13.15 -6.10
CA ALA A 86 1.02 -11.92 -6.88
C ALA A 86 2.01 -12.05 -8.07
N GLY A 87 3.17 -12.65 -7.84
CA GLY A 87 4.17 -12.91 -8.89
C GLY A 87 3.65 -13.86 -9.97
N VAL A 88 3.02 -14.98 -9.58
CA VAL A 88 2.39 -15.93 -10.51
C VAL A 88 1.30 -15.26 -11.35
N LEU A 89 0.48 -14.41 -10.75
CA LEU A 89 -0.55 -13.65 -11.48
C LEU A 89 0.08 -12.66 -12.47
N GLY A 90 1.16 -11.96 -12.09
CA GLY A 90 1.92 -11.10 -12.99
C GLY A 90 2.49 -11.88 -14.18
N LEU A 91 3.14 -13.01 -13.92
CA LEU A 91 3.64 -13.91 -14.95
C LEU A 91 2.52 -14.37 -15.89
N ALA A 92 1.42 -14.90 -15.34
CA ALA A 92 0.29 -15.39 -16.12
C ALA A 92 -0.36 -14.31 -16.99
N LEU A 93 -0.34 -13.06 -16.53
CA LEU A 93 -0.91 -11.92 -17.24
C LEU A 93 -0.05 -11.48 -18.44
N PHE A 94 1.29 -11.59 -18.32
CA PHE A 94 2.22 -11.16 -19.37
C PHE A 94 2.61 -12.26 -20.38
N VAL A 95 2.46 -13.55 -20.04
CA VAL A 95 2.71 -14.66 -20.99
C VAL A 95 1.89 -14.53 -22.28
N PRO A 96 0.56 -14.29 -22.23
CA PRO A 96 -0.24 -14.08 -23.44
C PRO A 96 0.24 -12.91 -24.30
N ILE A 97 0.73 -11.82 -23.68
CA ILE A 97 1.25 -10.64 -24.39
C ILE A 97 2.51 -11.01 -25.17
N GLY A 98 3.49 -11.64 -24.52
CA GLY A 98 4.73 -12.07 -25.18
C GLY A 98 4.46 -13.02 -26.35
N LEU A 99 3.58 -14.00 -26.14
CA LEU A 99 3.17 -14.98 -27.15
C LEU A 99 2.50 -14.28 -28.35
N ALA A 100 1.46 -13.49 -28.10
CA ALA A 100 0.70 -12.82 -29.15
C ALA A 100 1.55 -11.80 -29.92
N ALA A 101 2.41 -11.06 -29.23
CA ALA A 101 3.32 -10.11 -29.86
C ALA A 101 4.31 -10.81 -30.81
N VAL A 102 4.90 -11.96 -30.43
CA VAL A 102 5.74 -12.71 -31.39
C VAL A 102 4.92 -13.23 -32.57
N LEU A 103 3.68 -13.69 -32.36
CA LEU A 103 2.82 -14.15 -33.45
C LEU A 103 2.43 -13.02 -34.42
N VAL A 104 2.26 -11.80 -33.92
CA VAL A 104 1.97 -10.60 -34.72
C VAL A 104 3.21 -10.08 -35.43
N PHE A 105 4.32 -9.88 -34.71
CA PHE A 105 5.52 -9.23 -35.25
C PHE A 105 6.51 -10.20 -35.92
N ARG A 106 6.41 -11.51 -35.63
CA ARG A 106 7.36 -12.56 -36.04
C ARG A 106 8.82 -12.24 -35.75
N ARG A 107 9.07 -11.40 -34.74
CA ARG A 107 10.40 -10.88 -34.38
C ARG A 107 10.60 -10.93 -32.88
N PHE A 108 11.14 -12.07 -32.42
CA PHE A 108 11.43 -12.35 -31.02
C PHE A 108 12.10 -11.19 -30.27
N TRP A 109 13.21 -10.67 -30.80
CA TRP A 109 13.98 -9.61 -30.15
C TRP A 109 13.25 -8.27 -30.05
N ILE A 110 12.42 -7.93 -31.04
CA ILE A 110 11.63 -6.69 -31.00
C ILE A 110 10.53 -6.83 -29.95
N THR A 111 9.87 -7.99 -29.88
CA THR A 111 8.87 -8.27 -28.85
C THR A 111 9.47 -8.15 -27.45
N LEU A 112 10.66 -8.71 -27.23
CA LEU A 112 11.36 -8.57 -25.95
C LEU A 112 11.66 -7.12 -25.62
N ALA A 113 12.23 -6.34 -26.56
CA ALA A 113 12.56 -4.94 -26.32
C ALA A 113 11.33 -4.09 -25.98
N LEU A 114 10.22 -4.28 -26.72
CA LEU A 114 8.95 -3.59 -26.45
C LEU A 114 8.32 -4.05 -25.13
N GLY A 115 8.38 -5.34 -24.82
CA GLY A 115 7.86 -5.90 -23.58
C GLY A 115 8.62 -5.39 -22.35
N VAL A 116 9.95 -5.38 -22.40
CA VAL A 116 10.81 -4.80 -21.33
C VAL A 116 10.46 -3.33 -21.14
N THR A 117 10.37 -2.57 -22.23
CA THR A 117 10.01 -1.14 -22.17
C THR A 117 8.62 -0.93 -21.55
N GLY A 118 7.64 -1.75 -21.93
CA GLY A 118 6.27 -1.67 -21.41
C GLY A 118 6.18 -2.03 -19.93
N VAL A 119 6.88 -3.08 -19.50
CA VAL A 119 6.94 -3.49 -18.08
C VAL A 119 7.62 -2.41 -17.24
N ALA A 120 8.73 -1.84 -17.72
CA ALA A 120 9.41 -0.74 -17.04
C ALA A 120 8.54 0.53 -16.95
N ALA A 121 7.82 0.88 -18.02
CA ALA A 121 6.89 2.01 -18.03
C ALA A 121 5.73 1.83 -17.04
N LEU A 122 5.22 0.59 -16.89
CA LEU A 122 4.20 0.27 -15.88
C LEU A 122 4.73 0.46 -14.46
N GLY A 123 5.93 -0.06 -14.16
CA GLY A 123 6.57 0.14 -12.86
C GLY A 123 6.79 1.62 -12.53
N LEU A 124 7.27 2.40 -13.51
CA LEU A 124 7.39 3.85 -13.37
C LEU A 124 6.03 4.52 -13.12
N THR A 125 4.98 4.09 -13.81
CA THR A 125 3.62 4.63 -13.59
C THR A 125 3.14 4.34 -12.18
N HIS A 126 3.39 3.15 -11.64
CA HIS A 126 3.06 2.81 -10.25
C HIS A 126 3.86 3.65 -9.24
N ALA A 127 5.12 3.98 -9.53
CA ALA A 127 5.91 4.86 -8.68
C ALA A 127 5.39 6.32 -8.70
N LEU A 128 4.96 6.82 -9.87
CA LEU A 128 4.61 8.23 -10.06
C LEU A 128 3.13 8.56 -9.85
N VAL A 129 2.24 7.56 -9.80
CA VAL A 129 0.79 7.78 -9.67
C VAL A 129 0.23 7.09 -8.42
N PRO A 130 0.37 7.71 -7.22
CA PRO A 130 -0.12 7.17 -5.96
C PRO A 130 -1.62 6.88 -5.96
N ALA A 131 -2.40 7.63 -6.75
CA ALA A 131 -3.83 7.44 -6.92
C ALA A 131 -4.20 6.04 -7.45
N LEU A 132 -3.26 5.31 -8.04
CA LEU A 132 -3.47 3.92 -8.44
C LEU A 132 -3.51 2.95 -7.25
N GLY A 133 -3.02 3.35 -6.07
CA GLY A 133 -2.94 2.48 -4.91
C GLY A 133 -2.04 1.27 -5.11
N ARG A 134 -1.06 1.38 -6.02
CA ARG A 134 -0.07 0.35 -6.33
C ARG A 134 1.31 0.93 -6.07
N ALA A 135 2.20 0.17 -5.42
CA ALA A 135 3.59 0.54 -5.27
C ALA A 135 4.43 -0.11 -6.37
N CYS A 136 5.49 0.57 -6.81
CA CYS A 136 6.52 -0.02 -7.65
C CYS A 136 7.32 -1.03 -6.81
N ASP A 137 7.40 -2.28 -7.28
CA ASP A 137 8.07 -3.40 -6.61
C ASP A 137 8.88 -4.18 -7.65
N SER A 138 10.18 -4.37 -7.38
CA SER A 138 11.10 -5.08 -8.25
C SER A 138 10.72 -6.55 -8.46
N ASP A 139 10.09 -7.22 -7.49
CA ASP A 139 9.70 -8.62 -7.61
C ASP A 139 8.55 -8.79 -8.60
N LEU A 140 7.57 -7.88 -8.56
CA LEU A 140 6.50 -7.83 -9.55
C LEU A 140 7.02 -7.43 -10.93
N LEU A 141 7.99 -6.50 -10.98
CA LEU A 141 8.66 -6.13 -12.22
C LEU A 141 9.34 -7.36 -12.85
N LEU A 142 10.09 -8.14 -12.06
CA LEU A 142 10.76 -9.36 -12.51
C LEU A 142 9.77 -10.42 -12.99
N ALA A 143 8.70 -10.67 -12.22
CA ALA A 143 7.66 -11.63 -12.61
C ALA A 143 7.00 -11.27 -13.95
N ASN A 144 6.72 -9.98 -14.18
CA ASN A 144 6.16 -9.49 -15.44
C ASN A 144 7.14 -9.66 -16.60
N LEU A 145 8.43 -9.35 -16.38
CA LEU A 145 9.50 -9.57 -17.38
C LEU A 145 9.65 -11.05 -17.73
N LEU A 146 9.59 -11.94 -16.74
CA LEU A 146 9.61 -13.39 -16.95
C LEU A 146 8.38 -13.84 -17.75
N GLY A 147 7.20 -13.29 -17.46
CA GLY A 147 5.99 -13.56 -18.24
C GLY A 147 6.15 -13.17 -19.71
N VAL A 148 6.67 -11.97 -20.00
CA VAL A 148 6.98 -11.53 -21.38
C VAL A 148 7.96 -12.49 -22.04
N LEU A 149 9.05 -12.87 -21.36
CA LEU A 149 10.08 -13.75 -21.89
C LEU A 149 9.52 -15.14 -22.21
N VAL A 150 8.82 -15.77 -21.27
CA VAL A 150 8.19 -17.08 -21.45
C VAL A 150 7.20 -17.04 -22.61
N GLY A 151 6.34 -16.02 -22.65
CA GLY A 151 5.41 -15.81 -23.76
C GLY A 151 6.13 -15.68 -25.11
N ALA A 152 7.18 -14.86 -25.18
CA ALA A 152 7.94 -14.66 -26.40
C ALA A 152 8.66 -15.94 -26.86
N VAL A 153 9.18 -16.76 -25.94
CA VAL A 153 9.78 -18.07 -26.25
C VAL A 153 8.73 -19.00 -26.82
N LEU A 154 7.56 -19.10 -26.20
CA LEU A 154 6.45 -19.92 -26.71
C LEU A 154 6.02 -19.48 -28.12
N GLY A 155 5.92 -18.17 -28.36
CA GLY A 155 5.63 -17.64 -29.70
C GLY A 155 6.74 -17.89 -30.71
N GLY A 156 8.00 -17.85 -30.26
CA GLY A 156 9.17 -18.21 -31.07
C GLY A 156 9.12 -19.68 -31.50
N VAL A 157 8.88 -20.58 -30.55
CA VAL A 157 8.70 -22.02 -30.82
C VAL A 157 7.53 -22.26 -31.77
N ALA A 158 6.38 -21.63 -31.53
CA ALA A 158 5.19 -21.76 -32.39
C ALA A 158 5.40 -21.25 -33.83
N THR A 159 6.35 -20.33 -34.03
CA THR A 159 6.73 -19.79 -35.35
C THR A 159 7.98 -20.47 -35.93
N GLY A 160 8.54 -21.45 -35.22
CA GLY A 160 9.79 -22.15 -35.59
C GLY A 160 11.01 -21.24 -35.62
N PHE A 161 10.98 -20.12 -34.88
CA PHE A 161 11.96 -19.02 -34.94
C PHE A 161 12.25 -18.52 -36.36
N ARG A 162 11.36 -18.82 -37.32
CA ARG A 162 11.56 -18.48 -38.72
C ARG A 162 11.44 -16.97 -38.88
N ARG A 163 12.45 -16.37 -39.49
CA ARG A 163 12.45 -14.95 -39.90
C ARG A 163 11.68 -14.74 -41.20
N ASP A 164 10.59 -15.49 -41.40
CA ASP A 164 9.89 -15.50 -42.67
C ASP A 164 8.97 -14.27 -42.81
N THR A 165 9.37 -13.48 -43.81
CA THR A 165 8.62 -12.55 -44.67
C THR A 165 8.23 -11.14 -44.17
N GLU A 166 8.95 -10.17 -44.73
CA GLU A 166 8.46 -9.02 -45.51
C GLU A 166 7.53 -7.97 -44.92
N VAL A 167 7.27 -7.92 -43.62
CA VAL A 167 6.86 -6.63 -43.06
C VAL A 167 8.12 -5.76 -43.01
N ARG A 168 8.30 -4.87 -44.01
CA ARG A 168 9.26 -3.76 -44.00
C ARG A 168 8.90 -2.77 -42.88
N PHE A 169 8.81 -3.23 -41.64
CA PHE A 169 9.04 -2.37 -40.50
C PHE A 169 10.50 -1.95 -40.58
N ARG A 170 10.68 -0.79 -41.22
CA ARG A 170 11.83 0.14 -41.13
C ARG A 170 12.33 0.16 -39.68
N ARG A 171 13.57 0.63 -39.43
CA ARG A 171 14.22 0.71 -38.09
C ARG A 171 13.36 1.29 -36.94
N THR A 172 12.21 1.89 -37.25
CA THR A 172 11.19 2.45 -36.35
C THR A 172 10.89 1.69 -35.06
N PRO A 173 10.58 0.38 -35.00
CA PRO A 173 10.19 -0.26 -33.73
C PRO A 173 11.37 -0.40 -32.78
N TRP A 174 12.60 -0.57 -33.31
CA TRP A 174 13.82 -0.53 -32.50
C TRP A 174 14.07 0.86 -31.96
N VAL A 175 13.88 1.91 -32.78
CA VAL A 175 14.00 3.30 -32.33
C VAL A 175 12.96 3.62 -31.25
N VAL A 176 11.71 3.18 -31.42
CA VAL A 176 10.65 3.37 -30.42
C VAL A 176 10.97 2.63 -29.12
N ALA A 177 11.40 1.37 -29.19
CA ALA A 177 11.77 0.60 -28.00
C ALA A 177 12.98 1.23 -27.28
N ALA A 178 14.02 1.60 -28.02
CA ALA A 178 15.22 2.21 -27.45
C ALA A 178 14.93 3.59 -26.85
N ALA A 179 14.21 4.46 -27.57
CA ALA A 179 13.84 5.78 -27.07
C ALA A 179 12.92 5.68 -25.85
N GLY A 180 11.96 4.75 -25.87
CA GLY A 180 11.08 4.49 -24.74
C GLY A 180 11.85 4.00 -23.51
N LEU A 181 12.78 3.04 -23.69
CA LEU A 181 13.59 2.52 -22.61
C LEU A 181 14.51 3.61 -22.02
N VAL A 182 15.14 4.42 -22.86
CA VAL A 182 15.97 5.56 -22.41
C VAL A 182 15.11 6.57 -21.65
N ALA A 183 13.92 6.92 -22.15
CA ALA A 183 13.01 7.84 -21.48
C ALA A 183 12.58 7.31 -20.10
N VAL A 184 12.18 6.04 -20.02
CA VAL A 184 11.80 5.39 -18.75
C VAL A 184 12.98 5.36 -17.79
N ALA A 185 14.16 4.91 -18.23
CA ALA A 185 15.34 4.85 -17.39
C ALA A 185 15.75 6.24 -16.86
N THR A 186 15.68 7.27 -17.71
CA THR A 186 15.99 8.65 -17.32
C THR A 186 14.98 9.17 -16.30
N LEU A 187 13.68 8.98 -16.55
CA LEU A 187 12.63 9.40 -15.63
C LEU A 187 12.72 8.66 -14.29
N THR A 188 12.99 7.35 -14.31
CA THR A 188 13.22 6.58 -13.08
C THR A 188 14.42 7.13 -12.32
N ALA A 189 15.57 7.37 -12.97
CA ALA A 189 16.76 7.89 -12.32
C ALA A 189 16.57 9.29 -11.70
N VAL A 190 15.71 10.12 -12.30
CA VAL A 190 15.48 11.51 -11.85
C VAL A 190 14.35 11.60 -10.81
N LEU A 191 13.28 10.83 -10.98
CA LEU A 191 12.03 11.00 -10.23
C LEU A 191 11.76 9.89 -9.20
N VAL A 192 12.45 8.76 -9.30
CA VAL A 192 12.20 7.59 -8.45
C VAL A 192 13.38 7.35 -7.53
N ARG A 193 13.11 7.32 -6.24
CA ARG A 193 14.07 6.92 -5.21
C ARG A 193 13.95 5.42 -4.98
N PRO A 194 15.04 4.65 -5.12
CA PRO A 194 15.02 3.25 -4.73
C PRO A 194 14.88 3.17 -3.20
N ALA A 195 13.80 2.53 -2.76
CA ALA A 195 13.67 2.02 -1.40
C ALA A 195 14.22 0.60 -1.45
N VAL A 196 15.54 0.47 -1.24
CA VAL A 196 16.15 -0.86 -1.14
C VAL A 196 15.58 -1.49 0.12
N ASP A 197 14.87 -2.60 -0.04
CA ASP A 197 14.78 -3.52 1.07
C ASP A 197 16.21 -4.02 1.22
N GLU A 198 16.91 -3.54 2.24
CA GLU A 198 18.09 -4.29 2.68
C GLU A 198 17.60 -5.73 2.81
N PRO A 199 18.26 -6.72 2.18
CA PRO A 199 17.97 -8.10 2.47
C PRO A 199 18.05 -8.16 3.98
N LEU A 200 16.89 -8.28 4.62
CA LEU A 200 16.83 -8.66 6.00
C LEU A 200 17.71 -9.91 6.00
N PRO A 201 18.85 -9.91 6.74
CA PRO A 201 19.63 -11.13 6.85
C PRO A 201 18.60 -12.21 7.13
N GLU A 202 18.55 -13.18 6.21
CA GLU A 202 17.69 -14.36 6.20
C GLU A 202 17.21 -14.63 7.62
N GLN A 203 15.98 -14.20 7.95
CA GLN A 203 15.42 -14.27 9.29
C GLN A 203 16.50 -14.16 10.37
N ALA A 204 17.16 -12.99 10.53
CA ALA A 204 18.17 -12.82 11.57
C ALA A 204 17.62 -13.48 12.83
N SER A 205 18.20 -14.63 13.19
CA SER A 205 17.54 -15.58 14.08
C SER A 205 17.15 -14.78 15.29
N ALA A 206 15.83 -14.68 15.52
CA ALA A 206 15.31 -13.82 16.58
C ALA A 206 16.16 -14.09 17.82
N SER A 207 16.71 -13.05 18.41
CA SER A 207 17.45 -13.26 19.66
C SER A 207 16.52 -14.02 20.63
N ARG A 208 17.08 -14.83 21.53
CA ARG A 208 16.24 -15.59 22.48
C ARG A 208 15.23 -14.68 23.22
N GLU A 209 15.65 -13.45 23.53
CA GLU A 209 14.80 -12.43 24.13
C GLU A 209 13.64 -12.00 23.20
N GLN A 210 13.90 -11.83 21.90
CA GLN A 210 12.84 -11.56 20.90
C GLN A 210 11.90 -12.75 20.75
N GLU A 211 12.40 -13.98 20.71
CA GLU A 211 11.56 -15.19 20.64
C GLU A 211 10.68 -15.33 21.88
N ASP A 212 11.22 -15.08 23.07
CA ASP A 212 10.48 -15.16 24.32
C ASP A 212 9.41 -14.07 24.39
N LEU A 213 9.72 -12.84 23.98
CA LEU A 213 8.75 -11.74 23.85
C LEU A 213 7.63 -12.07 22.85
N LEU A 214 7.96 -12.63 21.69
CA LEU A 214 6.97 -13.04 20.70
C LEU A 214 6.11 -14.21 21.20
N ARG A 215 6.70 -15.16 21.95
CA ARG A 215 5.97 -16.26 22.59
C ARG A 215 5.00 -15.75 23.63
N GLU A 216 5.43 -14.83 24.48
CA GLU A 216 4.58 -14.17 25.47
C GLU A 216 3.44 -13.41 24.80
N THR A 217 3.74 -12.67 23.74
CA THR A 217 2.74 -11.91 22.97
C THR A 217 1.71 -12.82 22.31
N ALA A 218 2.15 -13.91 21.69
CA ALA A 218 1.26 -14.92 21.11
C ALA A 218 0.34 -15.53 22.16
N ARG A 219 0.89 -15.87 23.34
CA ARG A 219 0.10 -16.41 24.45
C ARG A 219 -0.89 -15.39 25.01
N ARG A 220 -0.51 -14.12 25.08
CA ARG A 220 -1.36 -13.03 25.56
C ARG A 220 -2.60 -12.84 24.70
N PHE A 221 -2.45 -12.92 23.37
CA PHE A 221 -3.57 -12.73 22.45
C PHE A 221 -4.33 -14.01 22.15
N LEU A 222 -3.65 -15.12 21.85
CA LEU A 222 -4.27 -16.36 21.38
C LEU A 222 -4.49 -17.42 22.47
N GLY A 223 -3.98 -17.20 23.69
CA GLY A 223 -4.01 -18.20 24.76
C GLY A 223 -2.84 -19.19 24.71
N PRO A 224 -2.86 -20.25 25.54
CA PRO A 224 -1.71 -21.14 25.75
C PRO A 224 -1.25 -21.88 24.48
N ASP A 225 -2.17 -22.14 23.54
CA ASP A 225 -1.89 -22.80 22.26
C ASP A 225 -1.42 -21.84 21.15
N GLY A 226 -1.24 -20.55 21.49
CA GLY A 226 -0.76 -19.52 20.58
C GLY A 226 0.71 -19.70 20.20
N GLY A 227 0.96 -19.91 18.91
CA GLY A 227 2.27 -19.88 18.28
C GLY A 227 2.57 -18.54 17.61
N HIS A 228 3.83 -18.39 17.19
CA HIS A 228 4.27 -17.24 16.40
C HIS A 228 5.31 -17.66 15.36
N GLN A 229 5.46 -16.84 14.33
CA GLN A 229 6.56 -16.89 13.38
C GLN A 229 7.03 -15.45 13.14
N LEU A 230 8.29 -15.16 13.44
CA LEU A 230 8.89 -13.86 13.07
C LEU A 230 8.85 -13.73 11.54
N ARG A 231 8.26 -12.65 11.05
CA ARG A 231 8.13 -12.37 9.62
C ARG A 231 9.12 -11.31 9.18
N GLU A 232 9.29 -10.28 9.99
CA GLU A 232 10.07 -9.11 9.61
C GLU A 232 10.66 -8.40 10.83
N VAL A 233 11.84 -7.82 10.66
CA VAL A 233 12.46 -6.90 11.63
C VAL A 233 12.75 -5.61 10.89
N ARG A 234 11.89 -4.60 11.00
CA ARG A 234 12.15 -3.30 10.38
C ARG A 234 12.93 -2.43 11.35
N ARG A 235 13.92 -1.71 10.85
CA ARG A 235 14.51 -0.60 11.60
C ARG A 235 14.05 0.70 10.95
N ALA A 236 13.35 1.52 11.71
CA ALA A 236 12.94 2.86 11.31
C ALA A 236 13.32 3.83 12.42
N ASP A 237 13.96 4.96 12.07
CA ASP A 237 14.25 6.05 13.02
C ASP A 237 15.00 5.61 14.29
N GLY A 238 15.91 4.65 14.16
CA GLY A 238 16.68 4.09 15.27
C GLY A 238 15.92 3.13 16.18
N GLN A 239 14.61 2.96 15.98
CA GLN A 239 13.77 1.96 16.64
C GLN A 239 13.67 0.70 15.80
N THR A 240 13.59 -0.45 16.47
CA THR A 240 13.42 -1.73 15.81
C THR A 240 11.98 -2.18 15.98
N LEU A 241 11.27 -2.36 14.89
CA LEU A 241 9.91 -2.88 14.83
C LEU A 241 9.96 -4.37 14.49
N LEU A 242 9.48 -5.21 15.40
CA LEU A 242 9.28 -6.64 15.17
C LEU A 242 7.88 -6.87 14.60
N ILE A 243 7.80 -7.60 13.51
CA ILE A 243 6.53 -8.01 12.90
C ILE A 243 6.48 -9.54 12.93
N ALA A 244 5.48 -10.09 13.61
CA ALA A 244 5.29 -11.52 13.73
C ALA A 244 3.89 -11.95 13.29
N ALA A 245 3.83 -13.06 12.57
CA ALA A 245 2.57 -13.76 12.33
C ALA A 245 2.22 -14.56 13.57
N LEU A 246 0.96 -14.48 14.01
CA LEU A 246 0.43 -15.29 15.09
C LEU A 246 -0.26 -16.53 14.52
N THR A 247 -0.08 -17.68 15.16
CA THR A 247 -0.65 -18.95 14.68
C THR A 247 -1.32 -19.73 15.80
N THR A 248 -2.26 -20.59 15.45
CA THR A 248 -2.76 -21.66 16.33
C THR A 248 -2.68 -22.97 15.54
N GLY A 249 -1.76 -23.85 15.92
CA GLY A 249 -1.34 -24.94 15.03
C GLY A 249 -0.76 -24.41 13.73
N THR A 250 -1.32 -24.80 12.59
CA THR A 250 -0.92 -24.34 11.25
C THR A 250 -1.73 -23.15 10.73
N ALA A 251 -2.80 -22.74 11.43
CA ALA A 251 -3.66 -21.67 10.99
C ALA A 251 -3.05 -20.30 11.34
N ASN A 252 -2.92 -19.41 10.35
CA ASN A 252 -2.63 -18.01 10.58
C ASN A 252 -3.82 -17.35 11.30
N ARG A 253 -3.53 -16.59 12.35
CA ARG A 253 -4.51 -15.88 13.17
C ARG A 253 -4.37 -14.37 13.07
N GLY A 254 -3.32 -13.86 12.43
CA GLY A 254 -3.06 -12.44 12.33
C GLY A 254 -1.60 -12.07 12.33
N ILE A 255 -1.34 -10.78 12.37
CA ILE A 255 -0.01 -10.18 12.49
C ILE A 255 0.01 -9.21 13.67
N VAL A 256 1.14 -9.14 14.37
CA VAL A 256 1.40 -8.19 15.45
C VAL A 256 2.66 -7.41 15.17
N HIS A 257 2.64 -6.14 15.55
CA HIS A 257 3.74 -5.20 15.44
C HIS A 257 4.17 -4.83 16.85
N LEU A 258 5.45 -5.03 17.17
CA LEU A 258 6.02 -4.74 18.46
C LEU A 258 7.21 -3.80 18.32
N ASP A 259 7.27 -2.80 19.17
CA ASP A 259 8.47 -1.99 19.31
C ASP A 259 9.53 -2.76 20.13
N TRP A 260 10.80 -2.65 19.73
CA TRP A 260 11.95 -3.30 20.35
C TRP A 260 12.98 -2.25 20.76
N PRO A 261 13.49 -2.31 22.01
CA PRO A 261 13.37 -3.40 22.99
C PRO A 261 12.18 -3.29 23.95
N SER A 262 11.28 -2.32 23.77
CA SER A 262 10.21 -2.06 24.75
C SER A 262 9.21 -3.23 24.90
N GLY A 263 9.05 -4.04 23.85
CA GLY A 263 8.07 -5.11 23.78
C GLY A 263 6.63 -4.61 23.67
N GLU A 264 6.44 -3.31 23.44
CA GLU A 264 5.11 -2.73 23.33
C GLU A 264 4.48 -3.11 22.00
N VAL A 265 3.28 -3.70 22.06
CA VAL A 265 2.50 -4.01 20.86
C VAL A 265 1.84 -2.73 20.38
N THR A 266 2.28 -2.23 19.22
CA THR A 266 1.86 -0.94 18.64
C THR A 266 0.75 -1.09 17.60
N ALA A 267 0.62 -2.28 17.02
CA ALA A 267 -0.50 -2.62 16.14
C ALA A 267 -0.70 -4.12 16.05
N ALA A 268 -1.91 -4.54 15.72
CA ALA A 268 -2.18 -5.90 15.30
C ALA A 268 -3.39 -5.96 14.37
N GLU A 269 -3.42 -7.00 13.55
CA GLU A 269 -4.55 -7.36 12.70
C GLU A 269 -4.81 -8.86 12.84
N PHE A 270 -6.08 -9.26 12.98
CA PHE A 270 -6.48 -10.63 13.25
C PHE A 270 -7.40 -11.17 12.17
N THR A 271 -7.16 -12.41 11.76
CA THR A 271 -8.01 -13.14 10.82
C THR A 271 -8.04 -14.62 11.18
N PRO A 272 -9.17 -15.18 11.65
CA PRO A 272 -10.42 -14.48 11.99
C PRO A 272 -10.25 -13.59 13.24
N PRO A 273 -11.26 -12.78 13.60
CA PRO A 273 -11.22 -11.95 14.80
C PRO A 273 -10.84 -12.73 16.05
N LEU A 274 -10.11 -12.08 16.96
CA LEU A 274 -9.51 -12.69 18.15
C LEU A 274 -10.49 -13.49 19.01
N THR A 275 -11.72 -13.02 19.07
CA THR A 275 -12.84 -13.74 19.69
C THR A 275 -14.01 -13.75 18.72
N PRO A 276 -14.53 -14.93 18.36
CA PRO A 276 -15.80 -15.01 17.66
C PRO A 276 -16.88 -14.51 18.62
N ALA A 277 -17.63 -13.50 18.20
CA ALA A 277 -18.74 -13.02 18.97
C ALA A 277 -20.05 -13.53 18.38
N ALA A 278 -21.00 -13.84 19.26
CA ALA A 278 -22.13 -14.73 18.96
C ALA A 278 -23.37 -14.00 18.42
N ALA A 279 -23.43 -12.68 18.48
CA ALA A 279 -24.57 -11.88 18.02
C ALA A 279 -24.11 -10.51 17.51
N LEU A 280 -24.94 -9.88 16.67
CA LEU A 280 -24.75 -8.49 16.24
C LEU A 280 -24.74 -7.56 17.46
N VAL A 281 -23.78 -6.64 17.50
CA VAL A 281 -23.66 -5.67 18.60
C VAL A 281 -24.16 -4.29 18.17
N ASP A 282 -24.79 -3.58 19.09
CA ASP A 282 -25.08 -2.16 18.93
C ASP A 282 -23.91 -1.29 19.45
N ALA A 283 -24.03 0.03 19.33
CA ALA A 283 -22.97 0.96 19.75
C ALA A 283 -22.67 0.91 21.26
N THR A 284 -23.67 0.61 22.09
CA THR A 284 -23.52 0.52 23.55
C THR A 284 -22.75 -0.75 23.91
N ALA A 285 -23.14 -1.89 23.34
CA ALA A 285 -22.46 -3.16 23.50
C ALA A 285 -21.02 -3.09 22.95
N ALA A 286 -20.82 -2.44 21.80
CA ALA A 286 -19.49 -2.21 21.24
C ALA A 286 -18.60 -1.40 22.19
N LYS A 287 -19.14 -0.37 22.86
CA LYS A 287 -18.42 0.40 23.87
C LYS A 287 -18.00 -0.45 25.07
N ASP A 288 -18.89 -1.27 25.61
CA ASP A 288 -18.57 -2.12 26.75
C ASP A 288 -17.53 -3.20 26.40
N ILE A 289 -17.63 -3.77 25.20
CA ILE A 289 -16.64 -4.70 24.66
C ILE A 289 -15.29 -4.02 24.53
N ALA A 290 -15.26 -2.82 23.93
CA ALA A 290 -14.05 -2.03 23.76
C ALA A 290 -13.37 -1.74 25.11
N ILE A 291 -14.12 -1.35 26.14
CA ILE A 291 -13.58 -1.13 27.49
C ILE A 291 -13.00 -2.41 28.08
N ARG A 292 -13.68 -3.55 27.98
CA ARG A 292 -13.15 -4.83 28.48
C ARG A 292 -11.87 -5.23 27.76
N ARG A 293 -11.79 -5.04 26.45
CA ARG A 293 -10.57 -5.32 25.65
C ARG A 293 -9.43 -4.39 26.05
N ALA A 294 -9.72 -3.10 26.22
CA ALA A 294 -8.75 -2.14 26.71
C ALA A 294 -8.24 -2.51 28.11
N GLN A 295 -9.12 -2.95 29.03
CA GLN A 295 -8.71 -3.44 30.36
C GLN A 295 -7.74 -4.62 30.27
N SER A 296 -7.96 -5.57 29.36
CA SER A 296 -7.10 -6.75 29.21
C SER A 296 -5.76 -6.43 28.52
N TYR A 297 -5.78 -5.62 27.47
CA TYR A 297 -4.61 -5.46 26.59
C TYR A 297 -3.90 -4.11 26.76
N PHE A 298 -4.63 -3.05 27.07
CA PHE A 298 -4.12 -1.67 27.08
C PHE A 298 -4.62 -0.89 28.31
N PRO A 299 -4.45 -1.38 29.55
CA PRO A 299 -5.09 -0.76 30.72
C PRO A 299 -4.71 0.71 30.92
N TRP A 300 -3.56 1.13 30.37
CA TRP A 300 -3.09 2.51 30.39
C TRP A 300 -3.98 3.49 29.60
N VAL A 301 -4.88 3.03 28.71
CA VAL A 301 -5.81 3.91 27.97
C VAL A 301 -7.05 4.29 28.78
N LEU A 302 -7.33 3.61 29.90
CA LEU A 302 -8.62 3.72 30.60
C LEU A 302 -8.86 5.10 31.23
N GLY A 303 -7.82 5.91 31.41
CA GLY A 303 -7.92 7.31 31.83
C GLY A 303 -8.14 8.30 30.68
N ALA A 304 -8.11 7.85 29.44
CA ALA A 304 -8.31 8.68 28.26
C ALA A 304 -9.78 8.73 27.83
N GLU A 305 -10.15 9.75 27.06
CA GLU A 305 -11.50 9.92 26.53
C GLU A 305 -11.80 8.84 25.48
N LEU A 306 -12.85 8.06 25.70
CA LEU A 306 -13.31 7.02 24.77
C LEU A 306 -14.42 7.56 23.87
N ARG A 307 -14.20 7.45 22.56
CA ARG A 307 -15.22 7.65 21.52
C ARG A 307 -15.44 6.37 20.75
N VAL A 308 -16.71 5.99 20.55
CA VAL A 308 -17.10 4.84 19.72
C VAL A 308 -17.93 5.33 18.55
N THR A 309 -17.54 4.94 17.34
CA THR A 309 -18.23 5.33 16.10
C THR A 309 -18.47 4.11 15.21
N PRO A 310 -19.67 3.98 14.61
CA PRO A 310 -19.90 2.96 13.59
C PRO A 310 -19.04 3.25 12.36
N VAL A 311 -18.58 2.20 11.70
CA VAL A 311 -17.90 2.27 10.41
C VAL A 311 -18.67 1.47 9.35
N ALA A 312 -18.29 1.61 8.08
CA ALA A 312 -18.95 0.91 6.99
C ALA A 312 -18.96 -0.61 7.20
N GLY A 313 -20.07 -1.28 6.86
CA GLY A 313 -20.18 -2.74 7.01
C GLY A 313 -20.75 -3.21 8.36
N GLY A 314 -21.12 -2.29 9.26
CA GLY A 314 -21.72 -2.59 10.56
C GLY A 314 -20.71 -2.82 11.68
N ASP A 315 -19.43 -2.56 11.41
CA ASP A 315 -18.33 -2.66 12.37
C ASP A 315 -18.24 -1.38 13.22
N PHE A 316 -17.41 -1.39 14.27
CA PHE A 316 -17.27 -0.27 15.21
C PHE A 316 -15.80 0.08 15.44
N SER A 317 -15.49 1.38 15.42
CA SER A 317 -14.19 1.90 15.84
C SER A 317 -14.31 2.50 17.24
N ALA A 318 -13.46 2.05 18.16
CA ALA A 318 -13.32 2.58 19.51
C ALA A 318 -11.96 3.26 19.65
N SER A 319 -11.99 4.57 19.86
CA SER A 319 -10.81 5.45 19.90
C SER A 319 -10.66 6.07 21.28
N TRP A 320 -9.50 5.85 21.90
CA TRP A 320 -9.07 6.54 23.11
C TRP A 320 -8.12 7.67 22.75
N ARG A 321 -8.39 8.86 23.28
CA ARG A 321 -7.58 10.06 23.10
C ARG A 321 -7.41 10.76 24.42
N GLN A 322 -6.18 11.21 24.73
CA GLN A 322 -5.94 11.98 25.94
C GLN A 322 -5.82 13.47 25.59
N ARG A 323 -6.39 14.33 26.43
CA ARG A 323 -6.23 15.78 26.33
C ARG A 323 -5.71 16.35 27.64
N LYS A 324 -4.89 17.39 27.55
CA LYS A 324 -4.46 18.21 28.70
C LYS A 324 -4.56 19.67 28.28
N ASP A 325 -5.32 20.47 29.03
CA ASP A 325 -5.54 21.89 28.76
C ASP A 325 -6.01 22.17 27.31
N GLY A 326 -6.89 21.31 26.79
CA GLY A 326 -7.40 21.37 25.42
C GLY A 326 -6.48 20.79 24.34
N VAL A 327 -5.18 20.59 24.63
CA VAL A 327 -4.21 20.00 23.70
C VAL A 327 -4.44 18.49 23.58
N LEU A 328 -4.61 17.99 22.35
CA LEU A 328 -4.62 16.56 22.06
C LEU A 328 -3.20 15.98 22.23
N LEU A 329 -3.05 15.04 23.16
CA LEU A 329 -1.78 14.40 23.46
C LEU A 329 -1.48 13.25 22.48
N PRO A 330 -0.20 12.85 22.33
CA PRO A 330 0.21 11.75 21.45
C PRO A 330 -0.34 10.37 21.87
N LEU A 331 -0.74 10.22 23.15
CA LEU A 331 -1.33 8.99 23.64
C LEU A 331 -2.63 8.67 22.89
N ARG A 332 -2.63 7.53 22.19
CA ARG A 332 -3.81 7.06 21.46
C ARG A 332 -3.92 5.54 21.46
N ALA A 333 -5.15 5.06 21.41
CA ALA A 333 -5.45 3.69 21.05
C ALA A 333 -6.70 3.67 20.17
N ASP A 334 -6.67 2.86 19.13
CA ASP A 334 -7.77 2.66 18.20
C ASP A 334 -8.00 1.16 18.05
N LEU A 335 -9.19 0.71 18.41
CA LEU A 335 -9.63 -0.68 18.26
C LEU A 335 -10.73 -0.72 17.20
N LEU A 336 -10.61 -1.66 16.25
CA LEU A 336 -11.64 -2.00 15.29
C LEU A 336 -12.30 -3.31 15.73
N LEU A 337 -13.60 -3.22 16.00
CA LEU A 337 -14.46 -4.35 16.33
C LEU A 337 -15.33 -4.67 15.13
N ASP A 338 -15.46 -5.96 14.79
CA ASP A 338 -16.44 -6.37 13.78
C ASP A 338 -17.88 -6.15 14.29
N ARG A 339 -18.85 -6.33 13.40
CA ARG A 339 -20.29 -6.26 13.71
C ARG A 339 -20.77 -7.19 14.83
N ASN A 340 -19.97 -8.18 15.23
CA ASN A 340 -20.28 -9.07 16.32
C ASN A 340 -19.54 -8.66 17.61
N GLY A 341 -18.54 -7.76 17.55
CA GLY A 341 -17.72 -7.36 18.69
C GLY A 341 -16.38 -8.12 18.79
N GLY A 342 -15.99 -8.87 17.76
CA GLY A 342 -14.66 -9.46 17.65
C GLY A 342 -13.62 -8.39 17.36
N LEU A 343 -12.48 -8.41 18.07
CA LEU A 343 -11.37 -7.50 17.79
C LEU A 343 -10.66 -7.93 16.49
N VAL A 344 -10.77 -7.07 15.48
CA VAL A 344 -10.21 -7.28 14.14
C VAL A 344 -8.83 -6.65 14.04
N GLN A 345 -8.70 -5.44 14.56
CA GLN A 345 -7.47 -4.66 14.42
C GLN A 345 -7.32 -3.73 15.63
N PHE A 346 -6.09 -3.41 15.98
CA PHE A 346 -5.83 -2.24 16.80
C PHE A 346 -4.55 -1.52 16.37
N SER A 347 -4.45 -0.25 16.74
CA SER A 347 -3.21 0.53 16.75
C SER A 347 -3.13 1.34 18.04
N THR A 348 -1.95 1.38 18.62
CA THR A 348 -1.67 2.02 19.90
C THR A 348 -0.39 2.82 19.81
N ALA A 349 -0.37 3.94 20.51
CA ALA A 349 0.83 4.72 20.76
C ALA A 349 0.80 5.12 22.22
N ARG A 350 1.60 4.45 23.05
CA ARG A 350 1.81 4.88 24.42
C ARG A 350 2.92 5.91 24.44
N THR A 351 2.57 7.11 24.86
CA THR A 351 3.54 8.16 25.11
C THR A 351 3.22 8.77 26.46
N PRO A 352 4.19 8.83 27.40
CA PRO A 352 3.98 9.53 28.66
C PRO A 352 3.49 10.95 28.40
N THR A 353 2.63 11.47 29.27
CA THR A 353 2.12 12.83 29.15
C THR A 353 3.30 13.80 29.11
N PRO A 354 3.52 14.50 27.98
CA PRO A 354 4.66 15.39 27.85
C PRO A 354 4.44 16.68 28.64
N ASP A 355 5.55 17.30 29.04
CA ASP A 355 5.54 18.68 29.52
C ASP A 355 5.45 19.63 28.34
N LEU A 356 4.36 20.39 28.28
CA LEU A 356 4.05 21.33 27.22
C LEU A 356 4.23 22.76 27.74
N CYS A 357 4.67 23.67 26.86
CA CYS A 357 4.61 25.09 27.17
C CYS A 357 3.15 25.56 27.24
N PRO A 358 2.85 26.61 28.02
CA PRO A 358 1.52 27.20 28.05
C PRO A 358 1.10 27.69 26.67
N VAL A 359 -0.17 27.43 26.31
CA VAL A 359 -0.76 27.89 25.06
C VAL A 359 -1.05 29.39 25.19
N THR A 360 -0.29 30.20 24.45
CA THR A 360 -0.40 31.68 24.45
C THR A 360 -1.03 32.20 23.16
N VAL A 361 -1.06 31.37 22.11
CA VAL A 361 -1.61 31.69 20.80
C VAL A 361 -2.97 31.02 20.68
N ASP A 362 -4.01 31.84 20.55
CA ASP A 362 -5.37 31.36 20.30
C ASP A 362 -5.55 30.95 18.82
N GLN A 363 -6.68 30.29 18.56
CA GLN A 363 -6.98 29.78 17.22
C GLN A 363 -7.01 30.89 16.16
N PRO A 364 -7.68 32.05 16.35
CA PRO A 364 -7.70 33.11 15.33
C PRO A 364 -6.32 33.63 14.95
N ARG A 365 -5.40 33.76 15.92
CA ARG A 365 -4.03 34.20 15.66
C ARG A 365 -3.22 33.13 14.90
N ALA A 366 -3.42 31.85 15.23
CA ALA A 366 -2.81 30.75 14.49
C ALA A 366 -3.33 30.67 13.04
N GLU A 367 -4.64 30.85 12.83
CA GLU A 367 -5.25 30.90 11.51
C GLU A 367 -4.70 32.04 10.66
N ALA A 368 -4.56 33.24 11.24
CA ALA A 368 -3.94 34.38 10.57
C ALA A 368 -2.48 34.09 10.15
N ALA A 369 -1.69 33.44 11.01
CA ALA A 369 -0.32 33.03 10.70
C ALA A 369 -0.27 32.00 9.56
N ALA A 370 -1.17 31.00 9.56
CA ALA A 370 -1.25 30.00 8.50
C ALA A 370 -1.68 30.60 7.16
N THR A 371 -2.67 31.50 7.14
CA THR A 371 -3.09 32.20 5.91
C THR A 371 -1.99 33.11 5.38
N ALA A 372 -1.23 33.79 6.25
CA ALA A 372 -0.08 34.59 5.82
C ALA A 372 1.02 33.73 5.18
N ALA A 373 1.29 32.54 5.72
CA ALA A 373 2.29 31.61 5.18
C ALA A 373 1.82 30.87 3.91
N ARG A 374 0.50 30.81 3.67
CA ARG A 374 -0.14 30.18 2.50
C ARG A 374 -1.24 31.07 1.92
N PRO A 375 -0.88 32.18 1.25
CA PRO A 375 -1.85 33.10 0.65
C PRO A 375 -2.80 32.39 -0.33
N GLY A 376 -4.09 32.75 -0.30
CA GLY A 376 -5.11 32.18 -1.20
C GLY A 376 -5.71 30.84 -0.76
N ARG A 377 -5.36 30.35 0.44
CA ARG A 377 -5.98 29.17 1.07
C ARG A 377 -6.93 29.59 2.19
N GLN A 378 -7.98 28.79 2.42
CA GLN A 378 -8.88 28.96 3.55
C GLN A 378 -8.63 27.88 4.60
N VAL A 379 -8.65 28.27 5.88
CA VAL A 379 -8.61 27.31 6.99
C VAL A 379 -9.99 26.65 7.09
N ALA A 380 -10.04 25.32 7.00
CA ALA A 380 -11.28 24.55 7.15
C ALA A 380 -11.54 24.13 8.59
N ARG A 381 -10.49 23.67 9.29
CA ARG A 381 -10.57 23.18 10.66
C ARG A 381 -9.21 23.28 11.33
N GLY A 382 -9.22 23.66 12.60
CA GLY A 382 -8.05 23.62 13.46
C GLY A 382 -8.23 22.67 14.63
N GLU A 383 -7.15 22.03 15.05
CA GLU A 383 -7.08 21.28 16.29
C GLU A 383 -5.72 21.50 16.96
N LEU A 384 -5.75 21.67 18.28
CA LEU A 384 -4.54 21.80 19.08
C LEU A 384 -3.99 20.41 19.41
N VAL A 385 -2.76 20.11 18.97
CA VAL A 385 -2.12 18.80 19.07
C VAL A 385 -0.71 18.94 19.64
N ALA A 386 -0.26 17.98 20.45
CA ALA A 386 1.13 17.90 20.87
C ALA A 386 1.94 17.11 19.84
N ARG A 387 3.01 17.70 19.31
CA ARG A 387 3.99 17.04 18.42
C ARG A 387 5.42 17.34 18.85
N ARG A 388 6.37 16.53 18.41
CA ARG A 388 7.79 16.81 18.61
C ARG A 388 8.28 17.79 17.55
N VAL A 389 8.90 18.89 18.00
CA VAL A 389 9.66 19.82 17.17
C VAL A 389 11.12 19.69 17.61
N GLY A 390 11.93 19.03 16.79
CA GLY A 390 13.24 18.53 17.24
C GLY A 390 13.08 17.52 18.38
N GLU A 391 13.70 17.80 19.53
CA GLU A 391 13.67 16.92 20.71
C GLU A 391 12.59 17.30 21.74
N ARG A 392 11.84 18.39 21.51
CA ARG A 392 10.87 18.92 22.48
C ARG A 392 9.44 18.68 22.02
N TRP A 393 8.57 18.32 22.97
CA TRP A 393 7.14 18.34 22.75
C TRP A 393 6.60 19.77 22.80
N THR A 394 5.90 20.17 21.74
CA THR A 394 5.32 21.50 21.59
C THR A 394 3.84 21.36 21.23
N PRO A 395 2.94 22.12 21.87
CA PRO A 395 1.55 22.23 21.43
C PRO A 395 1.51 23.04 20.13
N LEU A 396 0.92 22.47 19.08
CA LEU A 396 0.80 23.04 17.76
C LEU A 396 -0.67 23.12 17.36
N TRP A 397 -1.07 24.22 16.74
CA TRP A 397 -2.31 24.29 15.97
C TRP A 397 -2.10 23.56 14.65
N ALA A 398 -2.73 22.40 14.50
CA ALA A 398 -2.79 21.65 13.25
C ALA A 398 -4.00 22.15 12.44
N LEU A 399 -3.73 22.97 11.43
CA LEU A 399 -4.74 23.65 10.63
C LEU A 399 -4.84 23.01 9.25
N GLY A 400 -6.01 22.47 8.93
CA GLY A 400 -6.32 21.99 7.59
C GLY A 400 -6.63 23.15 6.65
N LEU A 401 -5.83 23.30 5.60
CA LEU A 401 -6.01 24.28 4.55
C LEU A 401 -6.66 23.64 3.33
N VAL A 402 -7.81 24.19 2.94
CA VAL A 402 -8.46 23.84 1.68
C VAL A 402 -8.17 24.93 0.64
N PRO A 403 -7.73 24.53 -0.57
CA PRO A 403 -7.64 25.44 -1.70
C PRO A 403 -8.98 25.65 -2.39
N ALA A 404 -9.04 26.67 -3.24
CA ALA A 404 -10.07 26.81 -4.26
C ALA A 404 -9.92 25.79 -5.45
N GLY A 405 -8.96 24.87 -5.43
CA GLY A 405 -8.71 23.93 -6.56
C GLY A 405 -7.50 22.96 -6.48
N ALA A 406 -6.88 22.72 -5.33
CA ALA A 406 -5.78 21.75 -5.13
C ALA A 406 -6.11 20.72 -4.01
N GLY A 407 -5.17 19.86 -3.63
CA GLY A 407 -5.35 18.93 -2.50
C GLY A 407 -5.37 19.62 -1.12
N PRO A 408 -5.95 18.97 -0.09
CA PRO A 408 -5.87 19.45 1.29
C PRO A 408 -4.41 19.49 1.74
N GLU A 409 -4.03 20.58 2.40
CA GLU A 409 -2.70 20.78 2.99
C GLU A 409 -2.87 20.96 4.50
N GLN A 410 -1.90 20.52 5.31
CA GLN A 410 -1.91 20.77 6.76
C GLN A 410 -0.76 21.69 7.12
N VAL A 411 -1.06 22.76 7.87
CA VAL A 411 -0.06 23.70 8.39
C VAL A 411 -0.06 23.61 9.90
N PHE A 412 1.14 23.63 10.48
CA PHE A 412 1.34 23.60 11.93
C PHE A 412 1.84 24.95 12.41
N VAL A 413 1.18 25.52 13.42
CA VAL A 413 1.59 26.77 14.06
C VAL A 413 1.90 26.51 15.52
N ASP A 414 3.07 26.91 15.98
CA ASP A 414 3.47 26.81 17.39
C ASP A 414 2.49 27.60 18.27
N ALA A 415 1.81 26.90 19.18
CA ALA A 415 0.82 27.51 20.07
C ALA A 415 1.43 28.31 21.22
N CYS A 416 2.77 28.25 21.39
CA CYS A 416 3.52 29.01 22.39
C CYS A 416 4.19 30.27 21.80
N GLY A 417 4.66 30.20 20.56
CA GLY A 417 5.38 31.30 19.88
C GLY A 417 4.66 31.94 18.70
N GLY A 418 3.68 31.26 18.11
CA GLY A 418 2.88 31.74 16.97
C GLY A 418 3.57 31.61 15.62
N GLN A 419 4.72 30.93 15.57
CA GLN A 419 5.48 30.71 14.34
C GLN A 419 4.97 29.48 13.59
N VAL A 420 4.99 29.53 12.27
CA VAL A 420 4.68 28.36 11.44
C VAL A 420 5.85 27.39 11.51
N VAL A 421 5.58 26.14 11.87
CA VAL A 421 6.58 25.08 11.99
C VAL A 421 6.66 24.31 10.67
N PRO A 422 7.82 24.22 10.01
CA PRO A 422 8.00 23.41 8.81
C PRO A 422 7.75 21.93 9.09
N GLU A 423 7.11 21.22 8.16
CA GLU A 423 6.83 19.79 8.30
C GLU A 423 8.12 18.97 8.47
N SER A 424 9.24 19.42 7.88
CA SER A 424 10.56 18.81 8.03
C SER A 424 11.14 18.84 9.45
N GLU A 425 10.62 19.72 10.31
CA GLU A 425 11.05 19.82 11.71
C GLU A 425 10.18 18.98 12.66
N LEU A 426 9.07 18.45 12.16
CA LEU A 426 8.16 17.62 12.92
C LEU A 426 8.67 16.17 12.93
N ARG A 427 8.68 15.57 14.13
CA ARG A 427 8.94 14.15 14.33
C ARG A 427 7.69 13.42 14.80
#